data_AF-A3YUZ7-F1
#
_entry.id   AF-A3YUZ7-F1
#
_cell.length_a   1.000
_cell.length_b   1.000
_cell.length_c   1.000
_cell.angle_alpha   90.00
_cell.angle_beta   90.00
_cell.angle_gamma   90.00
#
_symmetry.space_group_name_H-M   'P 1'
#
loop_
_entity.id
_entity.type
_entity.pdbx_description
1 polymer ?
#
loop_
_entity_poly.entity_id
_entity_poly.type
_entity_poly.pdbx_seq_one_letter_code
_entity_poly.pdbx_strand_id
1 'polypeptide(L)'
;MVELAIGGARSMKIKLEVDTDPPLGFNTEEQLLLQPYSCYVKCFSLPGLFAGKMHAVLFRQWQQRVKGRDWFDLEWYVRRGTPLHLDHLADRARQSGHWTVDQPFTAATLQSLLADRITRLDVANASVDIQRFIADPQPLEIWTQAYFLDLVQRIQLV
;
A
#
# COMPACT_ATOMS: atom_id res chain seq x y z
N MET A 1 -18.54 -24.23 5.30
CA MET A 1 -17.11 -24.06 5.60
C MET A 1 -16.39 -25.26 5.01
N VAL A 2 -15.47 -25.04 4.07
CA VAL A 2 -14.62 -26.12 3.55
C VAL A 2 -13.23 -25.83 4.08
N GLU A 3 -12.74 -26.67 4.99
CA GLU A 3 -11.35 -26.63 5.46
C GLU A 3 -10.52 -27.59 4.61
N LEU A 4 -9.60 -27.04 3.81
CA LEU A 4 -8.52 -27.83 3.21
C LEU A 4 -7.37 -27.90 4.24
N ALA A 5 -7.15 -29.09 4.80
CA ALA A 5 -5.98 -29.37 5.62
C ALA A 5 -4.82 -29.86 4.73
N ILE A 6 -3.78 -29.03 4.61
CA ILE A 6 -2.53 -29.40 3.94
C ILE A 6 -1.57 -29.93 5.02
N GLY A 7 -1.22 -31.21 4.93
CA GLY A 7 -0.36 -31.91 5.90
C GLY A 7 1.09 -31.40 5.87
N GLY A 8 1.42 -30.51 6.80
CA GLY A 8 2.78 -30.08 7.11
C GLY A 8 2.84 -29.53 8.55
N ALA A 9 3.99 -29.63 9.22
CA ALA A 9 4.18 -29.31 10.65
C ALA A 9 3.84 -27.86 11.07
N ARG A 10 3.42 -27.00 10.14
CA ARG A 10 2.90 -25.65 10.39
C ARG A 10 1.54 -25.50 9.74
N SER A 11 0.52 -25.24 10.54
CA SER A 11 -0.83 -24.90 10.06
C SER A 11 -0.77 -23.61 9.23
N MET A 12 -1.13 -23.67 7.95
CA MET A 12 -1.29 -22.50 7.08
C MET A 12 -2.74 -22.02 7.16
N LYS A 13 -2.94 -20.73 7.49
CA LYS A 13 -4.25 -20.08 7.43
C LYS A 13 -4.29 -19.10 6.27
N ILE A 14 -5.21 -19.30 5.34
CA ILE A 14 -5.45 -18.40 4.20
C ILE A 14 -6.68 -17.55 4.52
N LYS A 15 -6.54 -16.22 4.44
CA LYS A 15 -7.66 -15.28 4.58
C LYS A 15 -8.05 -14.78 3.19
N LEU A 16 -9.28 -15.04 2.78
CA LEU A 16 -9.87 -14.49 1.56
C LEU A 16 -10.79 -13.32 1.91
N GLU A 17 -10.55 -12.17 1.30
CA GLU A 17 -11.36 -10.96 1.46
C GLU A 17 -11.91 -10.58 0.09
N VAL A 18 -13.19 -10.20 0.04
CA VAL A 18 -13.87 -9.73 -1.16
C VAL A 18 -14.45 -8.35 -0.84
N ASP A 19 -14.05 -7.36 -1.61
CA ASP A 19 -14.64 -6.03 -1.58
C ASP A 19 -15.85 -6.00 -2.53
N THR A 20 -17.04 -5.80 -1.98
CA THR A 20 -18.30 -5.77 -2.75
C THR A 20 -18.73 -4.36 -3.15
N ASP A 21 -18.02 -3.32 -2.68
CA ASP A 21 -18.26 -1.93 -3.02
C ASP A 21 -16.92 -1.21 -3.27
N PRO A 22 -16.14 -1.64 -4.28
CA PRO A 22 -14.83 -1.05 -4.53
C PRO A 22 -14.97 0.32 -5.20
N PRO A 23 -14.03 1.25 -4.94
CA PRO A 23 -13.98 2.49 -5.70
C PRO A 23 -13.61 2.15 -7.14
N LEU A 24 -14.38 2.68 -8.08
CA LEU A 24 -14.19 2.47 -9.51
C LEU A 24 -13.02 3.31 -10.05
N GLY A 25 -12.87 3.41 -11.37
CA GLY A 25 -11.82 4.25 -11.99
C GLY A 25 -10.42 3.62 -12.02
N PHE A 26 -10.27 2.36 -11.56
CA PHE A 26 -9.01 1.63 -11.69
C PHE A 26 -8.85 0.93 -13.03
N ASN A 27 -7.59 0.72 -13.41
CA ASN A 27 -7.22 -0.11 -14.53
C ASN A 27 -6.88 -1.53 -14.09
N THR A 28 -7.03 -2.47 -15.01
CA THR A 28 -6.68 -3.87 -14.82
C THR A 28 -5.75 -4.34 -15.93
N GLU A 29 -5.00 -5.39 -15.64
CA GLU A 29 -4.10 -6.07 -16.57
C GLU A 29 -4.29 -7.58 -16.45
N GLU A 30 -4.05 -8.30 -17.54
CA GLU A 30 -4.07 -9.77 -17.56
C GLU A 30 -2.64 -10.28 -17.43
N GLN A 31 -2.39 -11.06 -16.38
CA GLN A 31 -1.08 -11.67 -16.11
C GLN A 31 -1.17 -13.17 -16.36
N LEU A 32 -0.21 -13.72 -17.11
CA LEU A 32 -0.11 -15.17 -17.32
C LEU A 32 0.50 -15.83 -16.08
N LEU A 33 -0.30 -16.61 -15.38
CA LEU A 33 0.15 -17.49 -14.31
C LEU A 33 0.41 -18.88 -14.91
N LEU A 34 1.60 -19.43 -14.72
CA LEU A 34 1.99 -20.73 -15.29
C LEU A 34 1.77 -21.91 -14.33
N GLN A 35 1.62 -21.64 -13.03
CA GLN A 35 1.46 -22.66 -11.99
C GLN A 35 0.19 -22.43 -11.16
N PRO A 36 -0.51 -23.48 -10.74
CA PRO A 36 -0.24 -24.90 -11.01
C PRO A 36 -0.58 -25.35 -12.45
N TYR A 37 -1.25 -24.51 -13.22
CA TYR A 37 -1.50 -24.65 -14.66
C TYR A 37 -1.52 -23.26 -15.30
N SER A 38 -1.48 -23.20 -16.64
CA SER A 38 -1.51 -21.93 -17.36
C SER A 38 -2.90 -21.30 -17.34
N CYS A 39 -3.02 -20.10 -16.76
CA CYS A 39 -4.23 -19.30 -16.81
C CYS A 39 -3.90 -17.80 -16.84
N TYR A 40 -4.76 -17.01 -17.47
CA TYR A 40 -4.70 -15.56 -17.36
C TYR A 40 -5.49 -15.12 -16.13
N VAL A 41 -4.85 -14.33 -15.27
CA VAL A 41 -5.47 -13.74 -14.09
C VAL A 41 -5.59 -12.24 -14.31
N LYS A 42 -6.80 -11.72 -14.14
CA LYS A 42 -7.07 -10.29 -14.18
C LYS A 42 -6.69 -9.67 -12.84
N CYS A 43 -5.70 -8.78 -12.87
CA CYS A 43 -5.16 -8.10 -11.70
C CYS A 43 -5.38 -6.59 -11.83
N PHE A 44 -5.35 -5.87 -10.72
CA PHE A 44 -5.23 -4.42 -10.75
C PHE A 44 -3.89 -4.02 -11.41
N SER A 45 -3.91 -2.93 -12.17
CA SER A 45 -2.67 -2.33 -12.65
C SER A 45 -1.82 -1.86 -11.47
N LEU A 46 -0.51 -1.84 -11.67
CA LEU A 46 0.43 -1.45 -10.62
C LEU A 46 0.20 -0.03 -10.08
N PRO A 47 -0.11 1.00 -10.89
CA PRO A 47 -0.51 2.33 -10.40
C PRO A 47 -1.78 2.32 -9.53
N GLY A 48 -2.76 1.48 -9.89
CA GLY A 48 -4.00 1.33 -9.13
C GLY A 48 -3.79 0.62 -7.78
N LEU A 49 -2.87 -0.36 -7.73
CA LEU A 49 -2.41 -0.97 -6.48
C LEU A 49 -1.65 0.04 -5.62
N PHE A 50 -0.79 0.85 -6.23
CA PHE A 50 -0.06 1.90 -5.52
C PHE A 50 -1.03 2.89 -4.87
N ALA A 51 -2.07 3.33 -5.57
CA ALA A 51 -3.13 4.19 -5.00
C ALA A 51 -3.79 3.56 -3.76
N GLY A 52 -4.07 2.26 -3.78
CA GLY A 52 -4.61 1.55 -2.62
C GLY A 52 -3.63 1.51 -1.42
N LYS A 53 -2.34 1.34 -1.69
CA LYS A 53 -1.30 1.36 -0.64
C LYS A 53 -1.06 2.76 -0.09
N MET A 54 -1.08 3.76 -0.97
CA MET A 54 -0.97 5.17 -0.58
C MET A 54 -2.15 5.60 0.30
N HIS A 55 -3.37 5.18 -0.03
CA HIS A 55 -4.54 5.40 0.82
C HIS A 55 -4.34 4.85 2.23
N ALA A 56 -3.78 3.63 2.34
CA ALA A 56 -3.49 3.03 3.63
C ALA A 56 -2.43 3.83 4.44
N VAL A 57 -1.37 4.33 3.80
CA VAL A 57 -0.37 5.19 4.44
C VAL A 57 -1.01 6.47 4.99
N LEU A 58 -1.85 7.12 4.18
CA LEU A 58 -2.45 8.40 4.50
C LEU A 58 -3.54 8.33 5.56
N PHE A 59 -4.47 7.38 5.42
CA PHE A 59 -5.76 7.47 6.10
C PHE A 59 -6.03 6.35 7.09
N ARG A 60 -5.29 5.24 7.04
CA ARG A 60 -5.49 4.16 7.99
C ARG A 60 -5.16 4.63 9.41
N GLN A 61 -6.14 4.57 10.29
CA GLN A 61 -5.97 4.92 11.69
C GLN A 61 -5.32 3.77 12.45
N TRP A 62 -4.34 4.11 13.26
CA TRP A 62 -3.72 3.20 14.20
C TRP A 62 -3.77 3.82 15.58
N GLN A 63 -4.45 3.17 16.52
CA GLN A 63 -4.55 3.69 17.89
C GLN A 63 -3.17 3.71 18.56
N GLN A 64 -2.48 2.57 18.60
CA GLN A 64 -1.21 2.43 19.34
C GLN A 64 -0.06 1.81 18.53
N ARG A 65 -0.30 1.30 17.31
CA ARG A 65 0.70 0.54 16.54
C ARG A 65 0.87 1.04 15.13
N VAL A 66 2.07 1.50 14.78
CA VAL A 66 2.42 1.80 13.38
C VAL A 66 2.49 0.51 12.55
N LYS A 67 1.90 0.51 11.35
CA LYS A 67 2.01 -0.60 10.39
C LYS A 67 3.18 -0.37 9.45
N GLY A 68 4.34 -0.92 9.79
CA GLY A 68 5.57 -0.82 9.00
C GLY A 68 5.45 -1.34 7.57
N ARG A 69 4.61 -2.36 7.34
CA ARG A 69 4.37 -2.92 6.00
C ARG A 69 3.84 -1.90 4.99
N ASP A 70 3.01 -0.95 5.42
CA ASP A 70 2.46 0.07 4.51
C ASP A 70 3.59 1.02 4.03
N TRP A 71 4.58 1.31 4.89
CA TRP A 71 5.77 2.11 4.57
C TRP A 71 6.80 1.35 3.73
N PHE A 72 6.95 0.04 3.98
CA PHE A 72 7.79 -0.84 3.17
C PHE A 72 7.27 -0.92 1.73
N ASP A 73 5.96 -1.09 1.56
CA ASP A 73 5.33 -1.08 0.23
C ASP A 73 5.52 0.28 -0.46
N LEU A 74 5.31 1.39 0.25
CA LEU A 74 5.55 2.74 -0.29
C LEU A 74 6.96 2.88 -0.87
N GLU A 75 7.99 2.52 -0.09
CA GLU A 75 9.37 2.52 -0.56
C GLU A 75 9.57 1.65 -1.79
N TRP A 76 8.99 0.45 -1.80
CA TRP A 76 9.08 -0.45 -2.94
C TRP A 76 8.49 0.17 -4.22
N TYR A 77 7.30 0.80 -4.15
CA TYR A 77 6.68 1.46 -5.31
C TYR A 77 7.53 2.62 -5.84
N VAL A 78 8.04 3.46 -4.94
CA VAL A 78 8.88 4.62 -5.30
C VAL A 78 10.21 4.16 -5.91
N ARG A 79 10.88 3.17 -5.32
CA ARG A 79 12.14 2.63 -5.85
C ARG A 79 11.96 1.96 -7.22
N ARG A 80 10.80 1.36 -7.46
CA ARG A 80 10.45 0.79 -8.77
C ARG A 80 10.11 1.86 -9.82
N GLY A 81 9.92 3.13 -9.42
CA GLY A 81 9.47 4.19 -10.32
C GLY A 81 8.04 3.98 -10.80
N THR A 82 7.19 3.35 -9.99
CA THR A 82 5.79 3.16 -10.36
C THR A 82 5.05 4.50 -10.18
N PRO A 83 4.33 5.00 -11.20
CA PRO A 83 3.54 6.20 -11.02
C PRO A 83 2.31 5.90 -10.16
N LEU A 84 1.96 6.85 -9.29
CA LEU A 84 0.76 6.82 -8.47
C LEU A 84 -0.41 7.33 -9.29
N HIS A 85 -1.47 6.53 -9.39
CA HIS A 85 -2.72 6.96 -10.01
C HIS A 85 -3.47 7.91 -9.06
N LEU A 86 -3.33 9.22 -9.27
CA LEU A 86 -3.79 10.23 -8.30
C LEU A 86 -5.32 10.26 -8.20
N ASP A 87 -6.00 10.21 -9.33
CA ASP A 87 -7.46 10.24 -9.38
C ASP A 87 -8.07 9.04 -8.63
N HIS A 88 -7.49 7.85 -8.82
CA HIS A 88 -7.94 6.66 -8.10
C HIS A 88 -7.68 6.74 -6.58
N LEU A 89 -6.58 7.38 -6.16
CA LEU A 89 -6.34 7.66 -4.74
C LEU A 89 -7.41 8.61 -4.19
N ALA A 90 -7.77 9.66 -4.94
CA ALA A 90 -8.79 10.61 -4.56
C ALA A 90 -10.16 9.93 -4.41
N ASP A 91 -10.54 9.06 -5.34
CA ASP A 91 -11.80 8.31 -5.29
C ASP A 91 -11.85 7.37 -4.08
N ARG A 92 -10.74 6.68 -3.77
CA ARG A 92 -10.62 5.89 -2.53
C ARG A 92 -10.78 6.76 -1.28
N ALA A 93 -10.16 7.93 -1.26
CA ALA A 93 -10.22 8.84 -0.11
C ALA A 93 -11.66 9.36 0.11
N ARG A 94 -12.38 9.68 -0.96
CA ARG A 94 -13.79 10.10 -0.91
C ARG A 94 -14.72 8.97 -0.47
N GLN A 95 -14.61 7.80 -1.09
CA GLN A 95 -15.46 6.65 -0.78
C GLN A 95 -15.31 6.22 0.68
N SER A 96 -14.10 6.27 1.22
CA SER A 96 -13.83 5.95 2.62
C SER A 96 -14.16 7.07 3.60
N GLY A 97 -14.68 8.21 3.13
CA GLY A 97 -15.05 9.36 3.97
C GLY A 97 -13.88 10.17 4.52
N HIS A 98 -12.65 9.92 4.06
CA HIS A 98 -11.46 10.64 4.51
C HIS A 98 -11.19 11.93 3.72
N TRP A 99 -11.93 12.15 2.63
CA TRP A 99 -11.82 13.35 1.81
C TRP A 99 -13.19 13.81 1.31
N THR A 100 -13.44 15.10 1.32
CA THR A 100 -14.72 15.67 0.88
C THR A 100 -14.80 15.69 -0.64
N VAL A 101 -15.97 15.36 -1.21
CA VAL A 101 -16.20 15.29 -2.67
C VAL A 101 -15.87 16.63 -3.36
N ASP A 102 -16.26 17.74 -2.75
CA ASP A 102 -16.08 19.09 -3.32
C ASP A 102 -14.66 19.65 -3.19
N GLN A 103 -13.76 18.96 -2.46
CA GLN A 103 -12.39 19.40 -2.30
C GLN A 103 -11.47 18.79 -3.36
N PRO A 104 -10.67 19.61 -4.07
CA PRO A 104 -9.73 19.10 -5.05
C PRO A 104 -8.63 18.29 -4.35
N PHE A 105 -8.37 17.09 -4.87
CA PHE A 105 -7.26 16.25 -4.43
C PHE A 105 -6.10 16.42 -5.40
N THR A 106 -5.24 17.40 -5.12
CA THR A 106 -4.13 17.78 -6.02
C THR A 106 -2.81 17.13 -5.60
N ALA A 107 -1.79 17.24 -6.45
CA ALA A 107 -0.42 16.87 -6.08
C ALA A 107 0.07 17.61 -4.81
N ALA A 108 -0.27 18.90 -4.67
CA ALA A 108 0.07 19.68 -3.48
C ALA A 108 -0.66 19.17 -2.24
N THR A 109 -1.93 18.79 -2.38
CA THR A 109 -2.72 18.15 -1.32
C THR A 109 -2.04 16.85 -0.86
N LEU A 110 -1.66 15.99 -1.81
CA LEU A 110 -0.95 14.74 -1.53
C LEU A 110 0.37 14.99 -0.78
N GLN A 111 1.19 15.93 -1.25
CA GLN A 111 2.47 16.26 -0.62
C GLN A 111 2.28 16.76 0.82
N SER A 112 1.29 17.62 1.06
CA SER A 112 0.97 18.10 2.41
C SER A 112 0.55 16.96 3.33
N LEU A 113 -0.36 16.09 2.87
CA LEU A 113 -0.83 14.95 3.66
C LEU A 113 0.31 13.98 3.98
N LEU A 114 1.19 13.70 3.01
CA LEU A 114 2.36 12.85 3.23
C LEU A 114 3.33 13.46 4.25
N ALA A 115 3.66 14.75 4.11
CA ALA A 115 4.53 15.44 5.06
C ALA A 115 3.96 15.38 6.49
N ASP A 116 2.66 15.65 6.64
CA ASP A 116 1.98 15.58 7.93
C ASP A 116 1.96 14.16 8.51
N ARG A 117 1.88 13.12 7.67
CA ARG A 117 1.90 11.72 8.14
C ARG A 117 3.30 11.26 8.51
N ILE A 118 4.32 11.67 7.74
CA ILE A 118 5.72 11.32 7.99
C ILE A 118 6.26 12.02 9.24
N THR A 119 5.95 13.29 9.45
CA THR A 119 6.38 14.04 10.65
C THR A 119 5.84 13.44 11.96
N ARG A 120 4.68 12.78 11.90
CA ARG A 120 4.05 12.07 13.03
C ARG A 120 4.41 10.58 13.09
N LEU A 121 5.21 10.08 12.15
CA LEU A 121 5.57 8.67 12.06
C LEU A 121 6.57 8.30 13.15
N ASP A 122 6.22 7.32 13.98
CA ASP A 122 7.19 6.59 14.79
C ASP A 122 7.90 5.54 13.92
N VAL A 123 9.04 5.94 13.38
CA VAL A 123 9.83 5.14 12.45
C VAL A 123 10.42 3.90 13.13
N ALA A 124 10.80 3.99 14.40
CA ALA A 124 11.34 2.85 15.15
C ALA A 124 10.30 1.72 15.27
N ASN A 125 9.07 2.07 15.65
CA ASN A 125 7.97 1.11 15.71
C ASN A 125 7.56 0.59 14.31
N ALA A 126 7.64 1.43 13.28
CA ALA A 126 7.43 0.99 11.90
C ALA A 126 8.43 -0.10 11.51
N SER A 127 9.73 0.12 11.75
CA SER A 127 10.79 -0.84 11.46
C SER A 127 10.58 -2.16 12.23
N VAL A 128 10.26 -2.10 13.52
CA VAL A 128 9.97 -3.30 14.33
C VAL A 128 8.78 -4.10 13.80
N ASP A 129 7.73 -3.44 13.28
CA ASP A 129 6.57 -4.14 12.71
C ASP A 129 6.93 -5.00 11.49
N ILE A 130 7.84 -4.51 10.64
CA ILE A 130 8.22 -5.16 9.37
C ILE A 130 9.36 -6.19 9.53
N GLN A 131 10.29 -6.01 10.49
CA GLN A 131 11.49 -6.85 10.65
C GLN A 131 11.20 -8.36 10.63
N ARG A 132 10.13 -8.80 11.30
CA ARG A 132 9.74 -10.23 11.36
C ARG A 132 9.23 -10.83 10.04
N PHE A 133 8.98 -10.00 9.03
CA PHE A 133 8.41 -10.40 7.75
C PHE A 133 9.43 -10.40 6.60
N ILE A 134 10.64 -9.91 6.84
CA ILE A 134 11.71 -9.83 5.83
C ILE A 134 12.90 -10.66 6.28
N ALA A 135 13.61 -11.25 5.33
CA ALA A 135 14.76 -12.11 5.61
C ALA A 135 15.98 -11.30 6.08
N ASP A 136 16.18 -10.13 5.49
CA ASP A 136 17.27 -9.22 5.80
C ASP A 136 16.70 -7.85 6.23
N PRO A 137 16.90 -7.44 7.49
CA PRO A 137 16.44 -6.15 8.00
C PRO A 137 17.40 -4.99 7.73
N GLN A 138 18.62 -5.23 7.20
CA GLN A 138 19.60 -4.16 6.93
C GLN A 138 19.04 -3.01 6.08
N PRO A 139 18.20 -3.23 5.05
CA PRO A 139 17.60 -2.14 4.28
C PRO A 139 16.76 -1.16 5.10
N LEU A 140 16.31 -1.54 6.30
CA LEU A 140 15.51 -0.68 7.18
C LEU A 140 16.37 0.29 8.00
N GLU A 141 17.69 0.13 8.04
CA GLU A 141 18.58 0.97 8.87
C GLU A 141 18.59 2.44 8.42
N ILE A 142 18.32 2.69 7.13
CA ILE A 142 18.21 4.05 6.58
C ILE A 142 16.88 4.73 6.94
N TRP A 143 15.90 3.98 7.46
CA TRP A 143 14.59 4.54 7.73
C TRP A 143 14.65 5.63 8.79
N THR A 144 14.32 6.84 8.35
CA THR A 144 14.17 8.04 9.18
C THR A 144 13.02 8.87 8.61
N GLN A 145 12.48 9.80 9.39
CA GLN A 145 11.47 10.72 8.85
C GLN A 145 12.03 11.53 7.68
N ALA A 146 13.30 11.97 7.76
CA ALA A 146 13.99 12.66 6.69
C ALA A 146 14.07 11.81 5.41
N TYR A 147 14.45 10.53 5.55
CA TYR A 147 14.46 9.60 4.43
C TYR A 147 13.09 9.51 3.75
N PHE A 148 12.01 9.35 4.51
CA PHE A 148 10.67 9.26 3.93
C PHE A 148 10.22 10.58 3.30
N LEU A 149 10.59 11.73 3.87
CA LEU A 149 10.32 13.04 3.27
C LEU A 149 11.00 13.18 1.91
N ASP A 150 12.26 12.76 1.78
CA ASP A 150 13.00 12.78 0.50
C ASP A 150 12.45 11.74 -0.48
N LEU A 151 12.06 10.57 0.02
CA LEU A 151 11.49 9.48 -0.78
C LEU A 151 10.20 9.92 -1.47
N VAL A 152 9.28 10.56 -0.75
CA VAL A 152 7.98 10.94 -1.33
C VAL A 152 8.09 12.05 -2.39
N GLN A 153 9.17 12.82 -2.41
CA GLN A 153 9.44 13.77 -3.50
C GLN A 153 9.72 13.09 -4.84
N ARG A 154 10.04 11.79 -4.82
CA ARG A 154 10.32 11.00 -6.03
C ARG A 154 9.07 10.34 -6.63
N ILE A 155 7.91 10.53 -6.00
CA ILE A 155 6.65 9.97 -6.51
C ILE A 155 6.29 10.64 -7.84
N GLN A 156 6.09 9.82 -8.86
CA GLN A 156 5.52 10.23 -10.14
C GLN A 156 4.01 10.05 -10.11
N LEU A 157 3.28 10.91 -10.80
CA LEU A 157 1.82 10.85 -10.87
C LEU A 157 1.38 10.44 -12.28
N VAL A 158 0.30 9.66 -12.37
CA VAL A 158 -0.40 9.31 -13.61
C VAL A 158 -1.89 9.56 -13.44
#